data_AF-A0A0T6BF34-F1
#
_entry.id   AF-A0A0T6BF34-F1
#
_cell.length_a   1.000
_cell.length_b   1.000
_cell.length_c   1.000
_cell.angle_alpha   90.00
_cell.angle_beta   90.00
_cell.angle_gamma   90.00
#
_symmetry.space_group_name_H-M   'P 1'
#
loop_
_entity.id
_entity.type
_entity.pdbx_description
1 polymer ?
#
loop_
_entity_poly.entity_id
_entity_poly.type
_entity_poly.pdbx_seq_one_letter_code
_entity_poly.pdbx_strand_id
1 'polypeptide(L)'
;SNTVEPYQIIENNISTIEHAPINRNLPLKVLFHGYGAHKDHDPNPQIRPNYLSIGYNVISIDYSRAVRKPCYPQATAAVRTIGRCIGEFIPLLLKYNEKVELEGIHFIAFSLGAHVATTAGAILNEMGVLIP
;
A
#
# COMPACT_ATOMS: atom_id res chain seq x y z
N SER A 1 1.91 -15.21 11.23
CA SER A 1 2.07 -14.53 12.54
C SER A 1 3.20 -13.52 12.42
N ASN A 2 2.88 -12.23 12.28
CA ASN A 2 3.84 -11.11 12.21
C ASN A 2 3.26 -9.88 12.93
N THR A 3 2.57 -10.12 14.05
CA THR A 3 1.72 -9.09 14.70
C THR A 3 2.47 -8.12 15.60
N VAL A 4 3.78 -8.33 15.85
CA VAL A 4 4.58 -7.50 16.76
C VAL A 4 5.55 -6.59 16.00
N GLU A 5 6.19 -7.07 14.93
CA GLU A 5 7.06 -6.27 14.06
C GLU A 5 6.77 -6.60 12.59
N PRO A 6 6.32 -5.63 11.77
CA PRO A 6 6.01 -5.88 10.37
C PRO A 6 7.29 -6.08 9.55
N TYR A 7 7.26 -7.03 8.63
CA TYR A 7 8.29 -7.14 7.60
C TYR A 7 8.32 -5.87 6.74
N GLN A 8 9.50 -5.26 6.57
CA GLN A 8 9.65 -4.04 5.79
C GLN A 8 10.03 -4.35 4.35
N ILE A 9 9.21 -3.85 3.42
CA ILE A 9 9.51 -3.90 1.98
C ILE A 9 9.97 -2.51 1.57
N ILE A 10 11.17 -2.42 1.00
CA ILE A 10 11.78 -1.18 0.57
C ILE A 10 11.79 -1.18 -0.96
N GLU A 11 11.15 -0.17 -1.56
CA GLU A 11 10.95 -0.04 -3.02
C GLU A 11 12.24 -0.24 -3.84
N ASN A 12 13.36 0.29 -3.35
CA ASN A 12 14.67 0.24 -4.02
C ASN A 12 15.55 -0.95 -3.59
N ASN A 13 15.00 -1.93 -2.85
CA ASN A 13 15.71 -3.12 -2.41
C ASN A 13 14.95 -4.39 -2.80
N ILE A 14 15.28 -4.93 -3.97
CA ILE A 14 14.65 -6.13 -4.55
C ILE A 14 14.69 -7.32 -3.57
N SER A 15 15.77 -7.49 -2.81
CA SER A 15 15.89 -8.58 -1.83
C SER A 15 14.77 -8.52 -0.78
N THR A 16 14.36 -7.32 -0.35
CA THR A 16 13.22 -7.17 0.58
C THR A 16 11.87 -7.44 -0.09
N ILE A 17 11.76 -7.25 -1.40
CA ILE A 17 10.53 -7.53 -2.14
C ILE A 17 10.36 -9.03 -2.34
N GLU A 18 11.45 -9.73 -2.68
CA GLU A 18 11.49 -11.17 -2.93
C GLU A 18 11.27 -12.01 -1.67
N HIS A 19 11.80 -11.58 -0.53
CA HIS A 19 11.69 -12.30 0.73
C HIS A 19 10.51 -11.82 1.59
N ALA A 20 9.62 -11.00 1.04
CA ALA A 20 8.41 -10.60 1.73
C ALA A 20 7.56 -11.85 2.05
N PRO A 21 7.06 -12.01 3.28
CA PRO A 21 6.28 -13.17 3.68
C PRO A 21 4.83 -13.09 3.17
N ILE A 22 4.66 -12.94 1.86
CA ILE A 22 3.35 -12.88 1.18
C ILE A 22 2.88 -14.29 0.91
N ASN A 23 1.70 -14.64 1.43
CA ASN A 23 1.06 -15.90 1.14
C ASN A 23 0.27 -15.80 -0.17
N ARG A 24 0.75 -16.44 -1.23
CA ARG A 24 0.20 -16.38 -2.59
C ARG A 24 -1.25 -16.85 -2.70
N ASN A 25 -1.68 -17.71 -1.77
CA ASN A 25 -3.04 -18.25 -1.73
C ASN A 25 -4.04 -17.32 -1.02
N LEU A 26 -3.59 -16.17 -0.50
CA LEU A 26 -4.43 -15.23 0.21
C LEU A 26 -4.59 -13.90 -0.56
N PRO A 27 -5.79 -13.31 -0.55
CA PRO A 27 -6.01 -11.96 -1.08
C PRO A 27 -5.17 -10.91 -0.35
N LEU A 28 -4.94 -9.76 -1.00
CA LEU A 28 -4.09 -8.68 -0.52
C LEU A 28 -4.90 -7.40 -0.24
N LYS A 29 -4.77 -6.87 0.98
CA LYS A 29 -5.26 -5.52 1.33
C LYS A 29 -4.09 -4.55 1.39
N VAL A 30 -4.20 -3.44 0.68
CA VAL A 30 -3.21 -2.34 0.70
C VAL A 30 -3.83 -1.15 1.40
N LEU A 31 -3.22 -0.72 2.51
CA LEU A 31 -3.72 0.35 3.37
C LEU A 31 -2.99 1.67 3.12
N PHE A 32 -3.75 2.76 2.98
CA PHE A 32 -3.25 4.11 2.67
C PHE A 32 -3.67 5.11 3.76
N HIS A 33 -2.70 5.76 4.40
CA HIS A 33 -2.95 6.73 5.48
C HIS A 33 -3.25 8.15 4.99
N GLY A 34 -3.83 8.98 5.86
CA GLY A 34 -4.18 10.36 5.54
C GLY A 34 -3.04 11.38 5.69
N TYR A 35 -3.43 12.65 5.57
CA TYR A 35 -2.58 13.81 5.82
C TYR A 35 -2.07 13.86 7.28
N GLY A 36 -0.78 14.12 7.46
CA GLY A 36 -0.16 14.22 8.78
C GLY A 36 -0.11 12.91 9.57
N ALA A 37 -0.41 11.78 8.93
CA ALA A 37 -0.41 10.44 9.52
C ALA A 37 0.77 9.59 9.00
N HIS A 38 0.83 8.35 9.48
CA HIS A 38 1.78 7.33 9.01
C HIS A 38 1.09 5.95 9.03
N LYS A 39 1.81 4.90 8.64
CA LYS A 39 1.26 3.53 8.48
C LYS A 39 0.64 2.90 9.74
N ASP A 40 0.92 3.43 10.93
CA ASP A 40 0.42 2.92 12.22
C ASP A 40 -0.50 3.92 12.93
N HIS A 41 -0.94 4.97 12.24
CA HIS A 41 -2.03 5.82 12.72
C HIS A 41 -3.38 5.29 12.23
N ASP A 42 -4.44 5.70 12.91
CA ASP A 42 -5.81 5.32 12.61
C ASP A 42 -6.18 5.54 11.13
N PRO A 43 -6.95 4.63 10.52
CA PRO A 43 -7.56 3.43 11.11
C PRO A 43 -6.72 2.14 10.99
N ASN A 44 -5.44 2.25 10.64
CA ASN A 44 -4.62 1.06 10.31
C ASN A 44 -4.42 0.09 11.50
N PRO A 45 -4.17 0.54 12.74
CA PRO A 45 -4.00 -0.35 13.90
C PRO A 45 -5.22 -1.22 14.20
N GLN A 46 -6.43 -0.76 13.87
CA GLN A 46 -7.66 -1.54 14.03
C GLN A 46 -7.90 -2.47 12.85
N ILE A 47 -7.69 -2.00 11.63
CA ILE A 47 -8.02 -2.74 10.40
C ILE A 47 -7.03 -3.87 10.12
N ARG A 48 -5.73 -3.60 10.26
CA ARG A 48 -4.66 -4.54 9.93
C ARG A 48 -4.75 -5.87 10.70
N PRO A 49 -4.85 -5.92 12.04
CA PRO A 49 -4.94 -7.18 12.76
C PRO A 49 -6.22 -7.96 12.41
N ASN A 50 -7.34 -7.26 12.14
CA ASN A 50 -8.59 -7.92 11.78
C ASN A 50 -8.45 -8.68 10.46
N TYR A 51 -7.92 -8.05 9.41
CA TYR A 51 -7.67 -8.75 8.13
C TYR A 51 -6.66 -9.89 8.26
N LEU A 52 -5.59 -9.69 9.04
CA LEU A 52 -4.62 -10.76 9.30
C LEU A 52 -5.28 -11.96 10.01
N SER A 53 -6.22 -11.72 10.92
CA SER A 53 -6.91 -12.78 11.69
C SER A 53 -7.84 -13.66 10.85
N ILE A 54 -8.36 -13.13 9.74
CA ILE A 54 -9.28 -13.84 8.83
C ILE A 54 -8.60 -14.28 7.53
N GLY A 55 -7.26 -14.25 7.47
CA GLY A 55 -6.50 -14.84 6.36
C GLY A 55 -6.32 -13.92 5.15
N TYR A 56 -5.79 -12.71 5.34
CA TYR A 56 -5.36 -11.82 4.26
C TYR A 56 -3.87 -11.51 4.37
N ASN A 57 -3.23 -11.25 3.24
CA ASN A 57 -2.02 -10.44 3.22
C ASN A 57 -2.42 -8.98 3.45
N VAL A 58 -1.65 -8.26 4.27
CA VAL A 58 -1.90 -6.83 4.52
C VAL A 58 -0.60 -6.05 4.36
N ILE A 59 -0.61 -5.03 3.51
CA ILE A 59 0.50 -4.10 3.31
C ILE A 59 0.02 -2.71 3.74
N SER A 60 0.76 -2.06 4.64
CA SER A 60 0.52 -0.66 5.01
C SER A 60 1.59 0.20 4.38
N ILE A 61 1.21 1.08 3.44
CA ILE A 61 2.15 1.98 2.78
C ILE A 61 2.47 3.16 3.71
N ASP A 62 3.74 3.55 3.80
CA ASP A 62 4.18 4.71 4.57
C ASP A 62 4.78 5.79 3.66
N TYR A 63 4.03 6.87 3.45
CA TYR A 63 4.47 8.08 2.76
C TYR A 63 4.38 9.32 3.69
N SER A 64 4.45 9.09 5.01
CA SER A 64 4.32 10.13 6.05
C SER A 64 5.24 11.34 5.83
N ARG A 65 6.46 11.09 5.32
CA ARG A 65 7.43 12.15 4.99
C ARG A 65 6.90 13.17 3.99
N ALA A 66 6.10 12.73 3.02
CA ALA A 66 5.58 13.58 1.93
C ALA A 66 4.28 14.31 2.31
N VAL A 67 3.54 13.82 3.30
CA VAL A 67 2.24 14.38 3.73
C VAL A 67 2.27 14.96 5.14
N ARG A 68 3.47 15.27 5.64
CA ARG A 68 3.72 15.85 6.97
C ARG A 68 3.03 17.21 7.15
N LYS A 69 2.51 17.44 8.36
CA LYS A 69 2.01 18.76 8.82
C LYS A 69 3.13 19.81 8.89
N PRO A 70 2.85 21.12 8.75
CA PRO A 70 1.52 21.75 8.72
C PRO A 70 1.04 22.20 7.32
N CYS A 71 1.82 22.00 6.26
CA CYS A 71 1.49 22.52 4.94
C CYS A 71 0.57 21.55 4.16
N TYR A 72 -0.74 21.73 4.26
CA TYR A 72 -1.70 20.92 3.50
C TYR A 72 -1.56 21.06 1.96
N PRO A 73 -1.35 22.27 1.39
CA PRO A 73 -1.15 22.42 -0.06
C PRO A 73 0.07 21.66 -0.60
N GLN A 74 1.14 21.55 0.20
CA GLN A 74 2.30 20.74 -0.19
C GLN A 74 1.95 19.25 -0.21
N ALA A 75 1.21 18.77 0.80
CA ALA A 75 0.80 17.37 0.86
C ALA A 75 -0.13 16.99 -0.30
N THR A 76 -1.07 17.87 -0.68
CA THR A 76 -1.93 17.64 -1.85
C THR A 76 -1.14 17.65 -3.16
N ALA A 77 -0.17 18.54 -3.31
CA ALA A 77 0.71 18.57 -4.49
C ALA A 77 1.54 17.27 -4.63
N ALA A 78 1.91 16.62 -3.51
CA ALA A 78 2.66 15.37 -3.52
C ALA A 78 1.84 14.14 -3.95
N VAL A 79 0.50 14.21 -3.92
CA VAL A 79 -0.40 13.06 -4.20
C VAL A 79 -0.06 12.38 -5.53
N ARG A 80 0.17 13.17 -6.58
CA ARG A 80 0.46 12.63 -7.92
C ARG A 80 1.74 11.81 -7.93
N THR A 81 2.80 12.32 -7.29
CA THR A 81 4.10 11.65 -7.21
C THR A 81 4.00 10.39 -6.36
N ILE A 82 3.36 10.47 -5.18
CA ILE A 82 3.18 9.31 -4.29
C ILE A 82 2.38 8.22 -4.99
N GLY A 83 1.26 8.56 -5.62
CA GLY A 83 0.42 7.61 -6.33
C GLY A 83 1.16 6.94 -7.49
N ARG A 84 2.02 7.68 -8.21
CA ARG A 84 2.89 7.12 -9.25
C ARG A 84 3.87 6.09 -8.70
N CYS A 85 4.65 6.44 -7.67
CA CYS A 85 5.60 5.50 -7.06
C CYS A 85 4.90 4.23 -6.60
N ILE A 86 3.73 4.34 -5.96
CA ILE A 86 2.97 3.17 -5.51
C ILE A 86 2.43 2.36 -6.70
N GLY A 87 1.88 3.03 -7.71
CA GLY A 87 1.35 2.38 -8.91
C GLY A 87 2.42 1.63 -9.72
N GLU A 88 3.65 2.15 -9.76
CA GLU A 88 4.80 1.51 -10.40
C GLU A 88 5.41 0.38 -9.53
N PHE A 89 5.30 0.50 -8.20
CA PHE A 89 5.80 -0.49 -7.24
C PHE A 89 4.90 -1.74 -7.12
N ILE A 90 3.58 -1.61 -7.16
CA ILE A 90 2.66 -2.76 -7.00
C ILE A 90 2.92 -3.87 -8.04
N PRO A 91 3.11 -3.58 -9.35
CA PRO A 91 3.45 -4.60 -10.34
C PRO A 91 4.79 -5.28 -10.05
N LEU A 92 5.78 -4.53 -9.53
CA LEU A 92 7.07 -5.06 -9.10
C LEU A 92 6.88 -6.07 -7.95
N LEU A 93 6.09 -5.70 -6.94
CA LEU A 93 5.75 -6.56 -5.83
C LEU A 93 5.08 -7.87 -6.30
N LEU A 94 4.09 -7.76 -7.19
CA LEU A 94 3.36 -8.91 -7.74
C LEU A 94 4.24 -9.83 -8.59
N LYS A 95 5.18 -9.24 -9.35
CA LYS A 95 6.13 -9.98 -10.17
C LYS A 95 7.02 -10.90 -9.33
N TYR A 96 7.54 -10.41 -8.19
CA TYR A 96 8.46 -11.18 -7.35
C TYR A 96 7.77 -12.15 -6.39
N ASN A 97 6.49 -11.91 -6.08
CA ASN A 97 5.77 -12.73 -5.12
C ASN A 97 4.80 -13.75 -5.77
N GLU A 98 4.90 -13.98 -7.09
CA GLU A 98 4.06 -14.87 -7.93
C GLU A 98 2.56 -14.90 -7.57
N LYS A 99 1.77 -14.19 -8.40
CA LYS A 99 0.30 -14.21 -8.55
C LYS A 99 -0.52 -14.35 -7.27
N VAL A 100 -0.49 -13.31 -6.44
CA VAL A 100 -1.76 -12.85 -5.87
C VAL A 100 -2.66 -12.48 -7.05
N GLU A 101 -3.80 -13.14 -7.21
CA GLU A 101 -4.78 -12.82 -8.25
C GLU A 101 -5.18 -11.34 -8.13
N LEU A 102 -5.28 -10.63 -9.26
CA LEU A 102 -5.55 -9.19 -9.26
C LEU A 102 -6.90 -8.87 -8.60
N GLU A 103 -7.88 -9.75 -8.79
CA GLU A 103 -9.20 -9.72 -8.16
C GLU A 103 -9.14 -9.85 -6.63
N GLY A 104 -8.04 -10.39 -6.11
CA GLY A 104 -7.77 -10.50 -4.68
C GLY A 104 -7.17 -9.24 -4.06
N ILE A 105 -6.78 -8.24 -4.86
CA ILE A 105 -6.15 -7.01 -4.37
C ILE A 105 -7.23 -5.95 -4.12
N HIS A 106 -7.15 -5.24 -2.99
CA HIS A 106 -8.09 -4.15 -2.68
C HIS A 106 -7.38 -3.02 -1.93
N PHE A 107 -7.60 -1.79 -2.38
CA PHE A 107 -7.06 -0.58 -1.74
C PHE A 107 -8.03 -0.04 -0.71
N ILE A 108 -7.57 0.10 0.53
CA ILE A 108 -8.34 0.68 1.63
C ILE A 108 -7.66 1.99 2.02
N ALA A 109 -8.34 3.10 1.81
CA ALA A 109 -7.73 4.41 1.86
C ALA A 109 -8.59 5.41 2.61
N PHE A 110 -7.94 6.25 3.42
CA PHE A 110 -8.62 7.24 4.25
C PHE A 110 -8.11 8.66 3.95
N SER A 111 -9.03 9.63 3.91
CA SER A 111 -8.73 11.06 3.76
C SER A 111 -7.87 11.35 2.51
N LEU A 112 -6.73 12.06 2.64
CA LEU A 112 -5.80 12.32 1.54
C LEU A 112 -5.29 11.02 0.89
N GLY A 113 -5.22 9.92 1.65
CA GLY A 113 -4.85 8.61 1.14
C GLY A 113 -5.80 8.08 0.07
N ALA A 114 -7.08 8.47 0.08
CA ALA A 114 -8.02 8.10 -0.98
C ALA A 114 -7.59 8.64 -2.35
N HIS A 115 -7.13 9.88 -2.40
CA HIS A 115 -6.62 10.49 -3.64
C HIS A 115 -5.32 9.83 -4.10
N VAL A 116 -4.45 9.44 -3.16
CA VAL A 116 -3.24 8.66 -3.45
C VAL A 116 -3.60 7.30 -4.05
N ALA A 117 -4.55 6.58 -3.43
CA ALA A 117 -5.00 5.27 -3.90
C ALA A 117 -5.65 5.33 -5.29
N THR A 118 -6.52 6.32 -5.54
CA THR A 118 -7.09 6.56 -6.87
C THR A 118 -6.02 6.86 -7.91
N THR A 119 -5.03 7.69 -7.56
CA THR A 119 -3.92 7.99 -8.47
C THR A 119 -3.10 6.73 -8.76
N ALA A 120 -2.78 5.92 -7.75
CA ALA A 120 -2.06 4.66 -7.95
C ALA A 120 -2.86 3.68 -8.83
N GLY A 121 -4.18 3.57 -8.62
CA GLY A 121 -5.06 2.78 -9.47
C GLY A 121 -5.09 3.25 -10.94
N ALA A 122 -5.08 4.56 -11.17
CA ALA A 122 -4.98 5.12 -12.52
C ALA A 122 -3.66 4.73 -13.21
N ILE A 123 -2.54 4.81 -12.49
CA ILE A 123 -1.21 4.42 -13.00
C ILE A 123 -1.15 2.91 -13.29
N LEU A 124 -1.74 2.09 -12.43
CA LEU A 124 -1.86 0.65 -12.68
C LEU A 124 -2.63 0.35 -13.96
N ASN A 125 -3.76 1.05 -14.16
CA ASN A 125 -4.56 0.91 -15.37
C ASN A 125 -3.79 1.36 -16.63
N GLU A 126 -3.02 2.45 -16.57
CA GLU A 126 -2.11 2.88 -17.64
C GLU A 126 -1.07 1.78 -17.99
N MET A 127 -0.66 0.99 -17.00
CA MET A 127 0.27 -0.13 -17.16
C MET A 127 -0.41 -1.46 -17.54
N GLY A 128 -1.73 -1.48 -17.75
CA GLY A 128 -2.49 -2.68 -18.09
C GLY A 128 -2.76 -3.61 -16.90
N VAL A 129 -2.59 -3.14 -15.66
CA VAL A 129 -2.93 -3.86 -14.43
C VAL A 129 -4.24 -3.31 -13.88
N LEU A 130 -5.32 -4.07 -14.00
CA LEU A 130 -6.63 -3.67 -13.48
C LEU A 130 -6.86 -4.33 -12.12
N ILE A 131 -6.94 -3.52 -11.06
CA ILE A 131 -7.42 -3.96 -9.75
C ILE A 131 -8.90 -3.55 -9.66
N PRO A 132 -9.84 -4.49 -9.56
CA PRO A 132 -11.27 -4.22 -9.53
C PRO A 132 -11.77 -3.54 -8.25
#